data_AF-A0A821J2M6-F1
#
_entry.id   AF-A0A821J2M6-F1
#
_cell.length_a   1.000
_cell.length_b   1.000
_cell.length_c   1.000
_cell.angle_alpha   90.00
_cell.angle_beta   90.00
_cell.angle_gamma   90.00
#
_symmetry.space_group_name_H-M   'P 1'
#
loop_
_entity.id
_entity.type
_entity.pdbx_description
1 polymer ?
#
loop_
_entity_poly.entity_id
_entity_poly.type
_entity_poly.pdbx_seq_one_letter_code
_entity_poly.pdbx_strand_id
1 'polypeptide(L)' 'FYFLVTRGLTFAQQLQAGSAWVNDYAAVCNQAPFGGFKQSGRGRELGRYGLEEYYEVKTVVVKLI' A
#
# COMPACT_ATOMS: atom_id res chain seq x y z
N PHE A 1 5.40 -26.13 9.62
CA PHE A 1 5.77 -24.71 9.76
C PHE A 1 5.91 -24.02 8.41
N TYR A 2 6.90 -24.37 7.56
CA TYR A 2 7.08 -23.77 6.23
C TYR A 2 5.83 -23.79 5.34
N PHE A 3 5.13 -24.92 5.28
CA PHE A 3 3.86 -25.04 4.53
C PHE A 3 2.79 -24.05 4.97
N LEU A 4 2.67 -23.77 6.27
CA LEU A 4 1.68 -22.82 6.79
C LEU A 4 2.05 -21.38 6.44
N VAL A 5 3.35 -21.04 6.47
CA VAL A 5 3.85 -19.73 6.03
C VAL A 5 3.55 -19.54 4.54
N THR A 6 3.88 -20.51 3.69
CA THR A 6 3.58 -20.44 2.25
C THR A 6 2.08 -20.30 2.01
N ARG A 7 1.24 -21.07 2.71
CA ARG A 7 -0.22 -20.96 2.58
C ARG A 7 -0.75 -19.57 2.93
N GLY A 8 -0.29 -18.99 4.04
CA GLY A 8 -0.69 -17.64 4.45
C GLY A 8 -0.32 -16.59 3.40
N LEU A 9 0.90 -16.67 2.87
CA LEU A 9 1.38 -15.77 1.81
C LEU A 9 0.60 -15.94 0.50
N THR A 10 0.36 -17.18 0.06
CA THR A 10 -0.42 -17.45 -1.15
C THR A 10 -1.84 -16.90 -1.04
N PHE A 11 -2.48 -17.09 0.12
CA PHE A 11 -3.82 -16.54 0.36
C PHE A 11 -3.81 -15.01 0.35
N ALA A 12 -2.88 -14.38 1.08
CA ALA A 12 -2.77 -12.93 1.14
C ALA A 12 -2.55 -12.29 -0.24
N GLN A 13 -1.75 -12.94 -1.11
CA GLN A 13 -1.51 -12.47 -2.49
C GLN A 13 -2.73 -12.56 -3.41
N GLN A 14 -3.67 -13.46 -3.13
CA GLN A 14 -4.89 -13.63 -3.94
C GLN A 14 -6.04 -12.71 -3.50
N LEU A 15 -5.94 -12.10 -2.31
CA LEU A 15 -6.96 -11.20 -1.81
C LEU A 15 -7.00 -9.89 -2.62
N GLN A 16 -8.21 -9.50 -3.02
CA GLN A 16 -8.45 -8.16 -3.57
C GLN A 16 -8.73 -7.17 -2.42
N ALA A 17 -7.71 -6.90 -1.62
CA ALA A 17 -7.74 -6.00 -0.47
C ALA A 17 -6.47 -5.13 -0.44
N GLY A 18 -6.54 -3.94 0.15
CA GLY A 18 -5.37 -3.06 0.24
C GLY A 18 -4.41 -3.41 1.36
N SER A 19 -4.85 -4.19 2.35
CA SER A 19 -4.01 -4.74 3.41
C SER A 19 -4.48 -6.16 3.75
N ALA A 20 -3.55 -7.03 4.11
CA ALA A 20 -3.81 -8.39 4.56
C ALA A 20 -2.84 -8.71 5.71
N TRP A 21 -3.35 -9.37 6.75
CA TRP A 21 -2.59 -9.77 7.92
C TRP A 21 -2.70 -11.29 8.10
N VAL A 22 -1.57 -11.96 8.31
CA VAL A 22 -1.51 -13.42 8.54
C VAL A 22 -1.21 -13.63 10.01
N ASN A 23 -2.14 -14.25 10.73
CA ASN A 23 -2.09 -14.49 12.18
C ASN A 23 -2.01 -13.21 13.04
N ASP A 24 -2.51 -12.09 12.51
CA ASP A 24 -2.59 -10.81 13.22
C ASP A 24 -3.82 -10.04 12.69
N TYR A 25 -4.20 -8.94 13.34
CA TYR A 25 -5.29 -8.09 12.91
C TYR A 25 -5.06 -6.63 13.32
N ALA A 26 -5.31 -5.71 12.39
CA ALA A 26 -5.15 -4.27 12.60
C ALA A 26 -3.73 -3.82 13.00
N ALA A 27 -2.70 -4.60 12.64
CA ALA A 27 -1.30 -4.19 12.76
C ALA A 27 -0.96 -3.15 11.67
N VAL A 28 -1.39 -1.91 11.89
CA VAL A 28 -1.15 -0.75 11.02
C VAL A 28 0.16 -0.07 11.43
N CYS A 29 0.99 0.31 10.46
CA CYS A 29 2.16 1.13 10.71
C CYS A 29 2.17 2.36 9.80
N ASN A 30 2.70 3.48 10.31
CA ASN A 30 2.70 4.75 9.59
C ASN A 30 3.55 4.73 8.31
N GLN A 31 4.46 3.77 8.19
CA GLN A 31 5.36 3.63 7.04
C GLN A 31 4.76 2.76 5.92
N ALA A 32 3.81 1.89 6.23
CA ALA A 32 3.19 1.00 5.25
C ALA A 32 1.90 1.65 4.69
N PRO A 33 1.65 1.56 3.38
CA PRO A 33 0.45 2.12 2.78
C PRO A 33 -0.80 1.39 3.28
N PHE A 34 -1.85 2.15 3.53
CA PHE A 34 -3.17 1.65 3.89
C PHE A 34 -4.23 2.14 2.91
N GLY A 35 -5.24 1.32 2.62
CA GLY A 35 -6.32 1.72 1.73
C GLY A 35 -7.18 0.56 1.23
N GLY A 36 -8.17 0.90 0.41
CA GLY A 36 -9.17 -0.04 -0.08
C GLY A 36 -8.89 -0.58 -1.49
N PHE A 37 -9.62 -1.64 -1.82
CA PHE A 37 -9.84 -2.12 -3.19
C PHE A 37 -11.34 -1.94 -3.54
N LYS A 38 -11.66 -1.83 -4.83
CA LYS A 38 -13.03 -1.69 -5.33
C LYS A 38 -13.76 -0.49 -4.69
N GLN A 39 -14.93 -0.72 -4.10
CA GLN A 39 -15.77 0.32 -3.50
C GLN A 39 -15.27 0.76 -2.10
N SER A 40 -14.25 0.11 -1.55
CA SER A 40 -13.73 0.44 -0.21
C SER A 40 -12.87 1.71 -0.18
N GLY A 41 -12.57 2.33 -1.32
CA GLY A 41 -11.83 3.60 -1.38
C GLY A 41 -10.99 3.75 -2.64
N ARG A 42 -10.42 4.95 -2.81
CA ARG A 42 -9.48 5.31 -3.88
C ARG A 42 -8.22 5.89 -3.26
N GLY A 43 -7.06 5.67 -3.89
CA GLY A 43 -5.77 6.11 -3.37
C GLY A 43 -5.23 5.23 -2.24
N ARG A 44 -4.18 5.73 -1.60
CA ARG A 44 -3.59 5.17 -0.37
C ARG A 44 -3.36 6.29 0.63
N GLU A 45 -3.39 5.94 1.90
CA GLU A 45 -2.89 6.78 2.98
C GLU A 45 -1.68 6.12 3.64
N LEU A 46 -1.00 6.87 4.52
CA LEU A 46 0.23 6.48 5.21
C LEU A 46 1.40 6.20 4.25
N GLY A 47 2.59 6.07 4.82
CA GLY A 47 3.82 5.81 4.07
C GLY A 47 4.09 6.86 2.98
N ARG A 48 4.96 6.49 2.04
CA ARG A 48 5.29 7.35 0.90
C ARG A 48 4.12 7.56 -0.05
N TYR A 49 3.37 6.49 -0.33
CA TYR A 49 2.23 6.52 -1.26
C TYR A 49 1.10 7.42 -0.75
N GLY A 50 0.90 7.53 0.57
CA GLY A 50 -0.07 8.46 1.13
C GLY A 50 0.28 9.91 0.88
N LEU A 51 1.57 10.27 0.92
CA LEU A 51 2.00 11.64 0.63
C LEU A 51 1.71 12.05 -0.82
N GLU A 52 1.78 11.10 -1.77
CA GLU A 52 1.54 11.35 -3.19
C GLU A 52 0.12 11.87 -3.48
N GLU A 53 -0.85 11.66 -2.58
CA GLU A 53 -2.22 12.20 -2.70
C GLU A 53 -2.32 13.70 -2.30
N TYR A 54 -1.27 14.27 -1.68
CA TYR A 54 -1.30 15.64 -1.14
C TYR A 54 -0.33 16.60 -1.85
N TYR A 55 0.34 16.18 -2.92
CA TYR A 55 1.19 17.06 -3.72
C TYR A 55 1.11 16.74 -5.20
N GLU A 56 1.41 17.76 -6.01
CA GLU A 56 1.49 17.64 -7.47
C GLU A 56 2.95 17.65 -7.91
N VAL A 57 3.34 16.68 -8.75
CA VAL A 57 4.69 16.62 -9.31
C VAL A 57 4.80 17.61 -10.48
N LYS A 58 5.80 18.49 -10.42
CA LYS A 58 6.06 19.49 -11.48
C LYS A 58 7.48 19.38 -12.00
N THR A 59 7.62 19.17 -13.30
CA THR A 59 8.91 19.22 -14.01
C THR A 59 9.19 20.64 -14.48
N VAL A 60 10.38 21.16 -14.18
CA VAL A 60 10.86 22.48 -14.65
C VAL A 60 12.16 22.28 -15.41
N VAL A 61 12.22 22.83 -16.63
CA VAL A 61 13.42 22.80 -17.48
C VAL A 61 13.86 24.23 -17.72
N VAL A 62 15.13 24.51 -17.43
CA VAL A 62 15.74 25.83 -17.63
C VAL A 62 16.87 25.67 -18.64
N LYS A 63 16.78 26.37 -19.76
CA LYS A 63 17.90 26.50 -20.70
C LYS A 63 18.88 27.53 -20.13
N LEU A 64 20.10 27.09 -19.80
CA LEU A 64 21.21 27.99 -19.53
C LEU A 64 21.83 28.40 -20.88
N ILE A 65 22.22 29.68 -20.98
CA ILE A 65 22.87 30.28 -22.16
C ILE A 65 24.01 29.42 -22.69
#